data_AF-A0A959H8P4-F1
#
_entry.id   AF-A0A959H8P4-F1
#
_cell.length_a   1.000
_cell.length_b   1.000
_cell.length_c   1.000
_cell.angle_alpha   90.00
_cell.angle_beta   90.00
_cell.angle_gamma   90.00
#
_symmetry.space_group_name_H-M   'P 1'
#
loop_
_entity.id
_entity.type
_entity.pdbx_description
1 polymer ?
#
loop_
_entity_poly.entity_id
_entity_poly.type
_entity_poly.pdbx_seq_one_letter_code
_entity_poly.pdbx_strand_id
1 'polypeptide(L)'
;MERQFDAYLRAERRTGVFLLAWGILTSAVAGWAYGHWQGDLLQALLFSTCMLSLVQARAGIRRLLIARRLKRELHPIVEIAPPTFAAQELPRLERREQAALTRRFFEQALLIMGLCFALAGGLRISGQFLLGAGLGLCVQAAVLLTVTLTSQWRDSIFRNEIEREKGP
;
A
#
# COMPACT_ATOMS: atom_id res chain seq x y z
N MET A 1 -10.38 23.58 -6.65
CA MET A 1 -9.63 23.19 -5.44
C MET A 1 -10.37 22.40 -4.36
N GLU A 2 -11.26 22.96 -3.52
CA GLU A 2 -11.75 22.27 -2.29
C GLU A 2 -12.39 20.90 -2.56
N ARG A 3 -13.32 20.82 -3.51
CA ARG A 3 -13.98 19.56 -3.89
C ARG A 3 -13.01 18.48 -4.37
N GLN A 4 -11.94 18.89 -5.07
CA GLN A 4 -10.89 17.97 -5.55
C GLN A 4 -10.04 17.48 -4.39
N PHE A 5 -9.66 18.37 -3.47
CA PHE A 5 -8.94 18.01 -2.25
C PHE A 5 -9.76 17.05 -1.38
N ASP A 6 -11.06 17.26 -1.26
CA ASP A 6 -11.97 16.35 -0.56
C ASP A 6 -12.14 15.00 -1.24
N ALA A 7 -12.22 14.98 -2.58
CA ALA A 7 -12.21 13.73 -3.33
C ALA A 7 -10.89 12.96 -3.12
N TYR A 8 -9.76 13.67 -3.15
CA TYR A 8 -8.44 13.12 -2.88
C TYR A 8 -8.35 12.52 -1.47
N LEU A 9 -8.75 13.27 -0.44
CA LEU A 9 -8.74 12.81 0.96
C LEU A 9 -9.66 11.60 1.18
N ARG A 10 -10.85 11.60 0.57
CA ARG A 10 -11.76 10.45 0.63
C ARG A 10 -11.14 9.21 -0.01
N ALA A 11 -10.49 9.36 -1.15
CA ALA A 11 -9.80 8.26 -1.82
C ALA A 11 -8.60 7.75 -0.98
N GLU A 12 -7.79 8.65 -0.40
CA GLU A 12 -6.69 8.27 0.50
C GLU A 12 -7.20 7.49 1.72
N ARG A 13 -8.29 7.96 2.33
CA ARG A 13 -8.92 7.29 3.47
C ARG A 13 -9.44 5.91 3.07
N ARG A 14 -10.12 5.77 1.92
CA ARG A 14 -10.61 4.48 1.42
C ARG A 14 -9.45 3.49 1.21
N THR A 15 -8.36 3.93 0.58
CA THR A 15 -7.15 3.09 0.42
C THR A 15 -6.56 2.68 1.77
N GLY A 16 -6.50 3.61 2.75
CA GLY A 16 -6.03 3.32 4.09
C GLY A 16 -6.90 2.31 4.84
N VAL A 17 -8.23 2.45 4.76
CA VAL A 17 -9.19 1.49 5.34
C VAL A 17 -9.06 0.13 4.66
N PHE A 18 -8.96 0.09 3.33
CA PHE A 18 -8.80 -1.15 2.57
C PHE A 18 -7.56 -1.92 3.03
N LEU A 19 -6.38 -1.27 3.06
CA LEU A 19 -5.15 -1.92 3.52
C LEU A 19 -5.24 -2.39 4.98
N LEU A 20 -5.86 -1.60 5.85
CA LEU A 20 -6.03 -1.96 7.25
C LEU A 20 -6.95 -3.18 7.41
N ALA A 21 -8.13 -3.14 6.80
CA ALA A 21 -9.11 -4.21 6.87
C ALA A 21 -8.59 -5.50 6.24
N TRP A 22 -8.00 -5.38 5.04
CA TRP A 22 -7.38 -6.52 4.35
C TRP A 22 -6.24 -7.11 5.17
N GLY A 23 -5.34 -6.28 5.71
CA GLY A 23 -4.22 -6.75 6.53
C GLY A 23 -4.67 -7.44 7.82
N ILE A 24 -5.64 -6.87 8.55
CA ILE A 24 -6.19 -7.50 9.76
C ILE A 24 -6.89 -8.82 9.42
N LEU A 25 -7.78 -8.81 8.43
CA LEU A 25 -8.54 -9.99 8.05
C LEU A 25 -7.63 -11.14 7.60
N THR A 26 -6.68 -10.86 6.71
CA THR A 26 -5.76 -11.89 6.20
C THR A 26 -4.80 -12.38 7.28
N SER A 27 -4.31 -11.51 8.18
CA SER A 27 -3.48 -11.92 9.32
C SER A 27 -4.25 -12.83 10.30
N ALA A 28 -5.50 -12.48 10.61
CA ALA A 28 -6.35 -13.24 11.52
C ALA A 28 -6.70 -14.62 10.95
N VAL A 29 -7.13 -14.67 9.68
CA VAL A 29 -7.43 -15.92 8.98
C VAL A 29 -6.17 -16.79 8.87
N ALA A 30 -5.03 -16.20 8.50
CA ALA A 30 -3.78 -16.93 8.37
C ALA A 30 -3.30 -17.50 9.71
N GLY A 31 -3.35 -16.70 10.78
CA GLY A 31 -2.99 -17.12 12.13
C GLY A 31 -3.90 -18.22 12.67
N TRP A 32 -5.21 -18.11 12.47
CA TRP A 32 -6.16 -19.15 12.86
C TRP A 32 -5.93 -20.45 12.08
N ALA A 33 -5.79 -20.38 10.77
CA ALA A 33 -5.58 -21.54 9.91
C ALA A 33 -4.24 -22.24 10.21
N TYR A 34 -3.21 -21.49 10.61
CA TYR A 34 -1.88 -22.03 10.93
C TYR A 34 -1.94 -23.02 12.10
N GLY A 35 -2.83 -22.79 13.07
CA GLY A 35 -3.02 -23.70 14.22
C GLY A 35 -3.91 -24.91 13.95
N HIS A 36 -4.76 -24.86 12.91
CA HIS A 36 -5.74 -25.91 12.63
C HIS A 36 -5.33 -26.85 11.50
N TRP A 37 -4.54 -26.38 10.55
CA TRP A 37 -4.16 -27.15 9.37
C TRP A 37 -2.69 -27.51 9.37
N GLN A 38 -2.41 -28.78 9.09
CA GLN A 38 -1.04 -29.32 9.02
C GLN A 38 -0.59 -29.46 7.57
N GLY A 39 0.72 -29.28 7.34
CA GLY A 39 1.35 -29.44 6.04
C GLY A 39 2.32 -28.29 5.73
N ASP A 40 3.55 -28.64 5.35
CA ASP A 40 4.66 -27.68 5.15
C ASP A 40 4.31 -26.57 4.15
N LEU A 41 3.64 -26.92 3.04
CA LEU A 41 3.19 -25.96 2.03
C LEU A 41 2.26 -24.91 2.63
N LEU A 42 1.25 -25.38 3.34
CA LEU A 42 0.18 -24.54 3.85
C LEU A 42 0.69 -23.67 4.99
N GLN A 43 1.48 -24.24 5.91
CA GLN A 43 2.11 -23.48 7.00
C GLN A 43 3.01 -22.37 6.47
N ALA A 44 3.82 -22.64 5.44
CA ALA A 44 4.68 -21.63 4.83
C ALA A 44 3.89 -20.49 4.16
N LEU A 45 2.82 -20.85 3.43
CA LEU A 45 1.92 -19.89 2.78
C LEU A 45 1.24 -19.00 3.82
N LEU A 46 0.71 -19.60 4.88
CA LEU A 46 0.02 -18.88 5.96
C LEU A 46 0.99 -17.99 6.72
N PHE A 47 2.22 -18.46 6.99
CA PHE A 47 3.25 -17.67 7.65
C PHE A 47 3.64 -16.43 6.84
N SER A 48 3.99 -16.59 5.55
CA SER A 48 4.37 -15.44 4.71
C SER A 48 3.21 -14.48 4.48
N THR A 49 1.99 -15.00 4.33
CA THR A 49 0.76 -14.21 4.25
C THR A 49 0.55 -13.39 5.52
N CYS A 50 0.67 -14.02 6.69
CA CYS A 50 0.50 -13.35 7.98
C CYS A 50 1.51 -12.21 8.15
N MET A 51 2.80 -12.46 7.90
CA MET A 51 3.83 -11.43 8.05
C MET A 51 3.61 -10.22 7.14
N LEU A 52 3.31 -10.42 5.85
CA LEU A 52 3.07 -9.29 4.93
C LEU A 52 1.75 -8.57 5.21
N SER A 53 0.72 -9.28 5.65
CA SER A 53 -0.57 -8.68 6.01
C SER A 53 -0.46 -7.73 7.22
N LEU A 54 0.41 -8.02 8.18
CA LEU A 54 0.72 -7.09 9.28
C LEU A 54 1.39 -5.81 8.78
N VAL A 55 2.30 -5.93 7.80
CA VAL A 55 2.93 -4.76 7.14
C VAL A 55 1.88 -3.91 6.43
N GLN A 56 0.92 -4.54 5.73
CA GLN A 56 -0.21 -3.86 5.09
C GLN A 56 -1.09 -3.15 6.11
N ALA A 57 -1.42 -3.79 7.24
CA ALA A 57 -2.21 -3.19 8.30
C ALA A 57 -1.53 -1.92 8.86
N ARG A 58 -0.23 -2.00 9.14
CA ARG A 58 0.59 -0.84 9.55
C ARG A 58 0.58 0.27 8.50
N ALA A 59 0.70 -0.08 7.22
CA ALA A 59 0.62 0.89 6.13
C ALA A 59 -0.76 1.58 6.04
N GLY A 60 -1.84 0.82 6.24
CA GLY A 60 -3.20 1.32 6.32
C GLY A 60 -3.39 2.34 7.45
N ILE A 61 -2.94 2.01 8.66
CA ILE A 61 -2.97 2.93 9.83
C ILE A 61 -2.26 4.25 9.50
N ARG A 62 -1.03 4.16 8.96
CA ARG A 62 -0.24 5.36 8.62
C ARG A 62 -0.98 6.26 7.62
N ARG A 63 -1.59 5.69 6.58
CA ARG A 63 -2.37 6.46 5.59
C ARG A 63 -3.57 7.15 6.23
N LEU A 64 -4.29 6.48 7.14
CA LEU A 64 -5.43 7.07 7.85
C LEU A 64 -5.01 8.24 8.75
N LEU A 65 -3.88 8.12 9.46
CA LEU A 65 -3.36 9.20 10.29
C LEU A 65 -2.94 10.40 9.44
N ILE A 66 -2.26 10.17 8.32
CA ILE A 66 -1.87 11.23 7.38
C ILE A 66 -3.12 11.93 6.82
N ALA A 67 -4.13 11.19 6.37
CA ALA A 67 -5.36 11.77 5.84
C ALA A 67 -6.09 12.62 6.89
N ARG A 68 -6.12 12.18 8.16
CA ARG A 68 -6.69 12.97 9.27
C ARG A 68 -5.89 14.25 9.52
N ARG A 69 -4.55 14.17 9.48
CA ARG A 69 -3.67 15.32 9.66
C ARG A 69 -3.87 16.35 8.54
N LEU A 70 -3.84 15.91 7.28
CA LEU A 70 -4.06 16.77 6.11
C LEU A 70 -5.42 17.47 6.16
N LYS A 71 -6.47 16.75 6.56
CA LYS A 71 -7.80 17.35 6.73
C LYS A 71 -7.81 18.47 7.79
N ARG A 72 -7.00 18.37 8.86
CA ARG A 72 -6.95 19.39 9.91
C ARG A 72 -6.09 20.58 9.51
N GLU A 73 -4.95 20.33 8.88
CA GLU A 73 -3.93 21.36 8.60
C GLU A 73 -4.21 22.11 7.29
N LEU A 74 -4.61 21.43 6.21
CA LEU A 74 -4.68 22.02 4.87
C LEU A 74 -6.10 22.36 4.41
N HIS A 75 -7.12 21.69 4.93
CA HIS A 75 -8.51 21.99 4.57
C HIS A 75 -8.93 23.45 4.84
N PRO A 76 -8.57 24.11 5.98
CA PRO A 76 -9.02 25.48 6.22
C PRO A 76 -8.37 26.50 5.28
N ILE A 77 -7.21 26.19 4.69
CA ILE A 77 -6.46 27.11 3.83
C ILE A 77 -6.71 26.90 2.34
N VAL A 78 -7.42 25.82 1.96
CA VAL A 78 -7.59 25.43 0.55
C VAL A 78 -8.40 26.45 -0.26
N GLU A 79 -9.41 27.08 0.36
CA GLU A 79 -10.20 28.14 -0.28
C GLU A 79 -9.68 29.54 0.02
N ILE A 80 -9.16 29.75 1.25
CA ILE A 80 -8.77 31.08 1.74
C ILE A 80 -7.46 31.55 1.10
N ALA A 81 -6.51 30.65 0.89
CA ALA A 81 -5.18 30.98 0.37
C ALA A 81 -4.65 29.90 -0.60
N PRO A 82 -5.20 29.80 -1.82
CA PRO A 82 -4.77 28.84 -2.85
C PRO A 82 -3.26 28.80 -3.13
N PRO A 83 -2.53 29.94 -3.25
CA PRO A 83 -1.09 29.89 -3.51
C PRO A 83 -0.30 29.34 -2.31
N THR A 84 -0.75 29.62 -1.08
CA THR A 84 -0.14 29.10 0.15
C THR A 84 -0.39 27.60 0.29
N PHE A 85 -1.58 27.12 -0.08
CA PHE A 85 -1.89 25.69 -0.15
C PHE A 85 -0.97 24.98 -1.15
N ALA A 86 -0.84 25.49 -2.37
CA ALA A 86 0.02 24.89 -3.39
C ALA A 86 1.50 24.84 -2.96
N ALA A 87 1.99 25.91 -2.32
CA ALA A 87 3.36 25.98 -1.81
C ALA A 87 3.66 24.94 -0.72
N GLN A 88 2.67 24.53 0.07
CA GLN A 88 2.83 23.49 1.10
C GLN A 88 2.61 22.09 0.54
N GLU A 89 1.64 21.91 -0.37
CA GLU A 89 1.21 20.59 -0.82
C GLU A 89 2.09 19.98 -1.91
N LEU A 90 2.60 20.79 -2.86
CA LEU A 90 3.51 20.31 -3.92
C LEU A 90 4.78 19.63 -3.39
N PRO A 91 5.59 20.26 -2.50
CA PRO A 91 6.79 19.60 -1.99
C PRO A 91 6.48 18.34 -1.18
N ARG A 92 5.28 18.27 -0.55
CA ARG A 92 4.82 17.06 0.12
C ARG A 92 4.53 15.94 -0.87
N LEU A 93 3.85 16.24 -1.97
CA LEU A 93 3.54 15.28 -3.03
C LEU A 93 4.83 14.77 -3.70
N GLU A 94 5.82 15.62 -3.95
CA GLU A 94 7.11 15.22 -4.50
C GLU A 94 7.88 14.25 -3.59
N ARG A 95 7.97 14.56 -2.28
CA ARG A 95 8.59 13.65 -1.30
C ARG A 95 7.86 12.31 -1.23
N ARG A 96 6.52 12.34 -1.34
CA ARG A 96 5.68 11.15 -1.34
C ARG A 96 5.90 10.32 -2.61
N GLU A 97 6.06 10.96 -3.76
CA GLU A 97 6.37 10.31 -5.03
C GLU A 97 7.71 9.56 -4.97
N GLN A 98 8.77 10.22 -4.46
CA GLN A 98 10.08 9.59 -4.26
C GLN A 98 9.97 8.37 -3.33
N ALA A 99 9.29 8.51 -2.19
CA ALA A 99 9.07 7.40 -1.27
C ALA A 99 8.22 6.27 -1.89
N ALA A 100 7.31 6.59 -2.80
CA ALA A 100 6.51 5.60 -3.52
C ALA A 100 7.33 4.84 -4.56
N LEU A 101 8.30 5.47 -5.24
CA LEU A 101 9.23 4.78 -6.14
C LEU A 101 10.08 3.75 -5.40
N THR A 102 10.65 4.13 -4.25
CA THR A 102 11.41 3.20 -3.40
C THR A 102 10.54 2.04 -2.98
N ARG A 103 9.32 2.31 -2.49
CA ARG A 103 8.38 1.27 -2.07
C ARG A 103 8.00 0.32 -3.22
N ARG A 104 7.74 0.87 -4.41
CA ARG A 104 7.42 0.09 -5.61
C ARG A 104 8.56 -0.87 -5.95
N PHE A 105 9.81 -0.41 -5.89
CA PHE A 105 10.97 -1.27 -6.12
C PHE A 105 11.03 -2.42 -5.11
N PHE A 106 10.81 -2.14 -3.81
CA PHE A 106 10.72 -3.17 -2.78
C PHE A 106 9.57 -4.17 -3.02
N GLU A 107 8.38 -3.69 -3.39
CA GLU A 107 7.21 -4.54 -3.68
C GLU A 107 7.44 -5.42 -4.92
N GLN A 108 8.09 -4.89 -5.96
CA GLN A 108 8.50 -5.65 -7.15
C GLN A 108 9.55 -6.70 -6.80
N ALA A 109 10.56 -6.35 -6.00
CA ALA A 109 11.57 -7.30 -5.54
C ALA A 109 10.95 -8.44 -4.71
N LEU A 110 10.00 -8.12 -3.82
CA LEU A 110 9.22 -9.11 -3.06
C LEU A 110 8.43 -10.04 -3.97
N LEU A 111 7.80 -9.52 -5.02
CA LEU A 111 7.05 -10.32 -6.00
C LEU A 111 7.98 -11.26 -6.78
N ILE A 112 9.12 -10.76 -7.26
CA ILE A 112 10.12 -11.56 -7.98
C ILE A 112 10.68 -12.66 -7.06
N MET A 113 11.02 -12.32 -5.82
CA MET A 113 11.49 -13.29 -4.83
C MET A 113 10.43 -14.36 -4.54
N GLY A 114 9.16 -13.96 -4.41
CA GLY A 114 8.04 -14.90 -4.27
C GLY A 114 7.92 -15.85 -5.47
N LEU A 115 8.07 -15.35 -6.69
CA LEU A 115 8.06 -16.15 -7.91
C LEU A 115 9.24 -17.13 -7.96
N CYS A 116 10.45 -16.69 -7.61
CA CYS A 116 11.63 -17.55 -7.50
C CYS A 116 11.40 -18.69 -6.48
N PHE A 117 10.83 -18.38 -5.32
CA PHE A 117 10.51 -19.38 -4.29
C PHE A 117 9.44 -20.36 -4.75
N ALA A 118 8.37 -19.85 -5.36
CA ALA A 118 7.31 -20.68 -5.93
C ALA A 118 7.85 -21.62 -7.01
N LEU A 119 8.71 -21.13 -7.91
CA LEU A 119 9.32 -21.93 -8.96
C LEU A 119 10.27 -22.99 -8.39
N ALA A 120 11.18 -22.61 -7.49
CA ALA A 120 12.14 -23.53 -6.88
C ALA A 120 11.45 -24.63 -6.06
N GLY A 121 10.40 -24.28 -5.33
CA GLY A 121 9.57 -25.26 -4.61
C GLY A 121 8.74 -26.15 -5.55
N GLY A 122 8.19 -25.58 -6.63
CA GLY A 122 7.43 -26.32 -7.65
C GLY A 122 8.27 -27.33 -8.43
N LEU A 123 9.54 -27.00 -8.70
CA LEU A 123 10.54 -27.90 -9.28
C LEU A 123 11.07 -28.94 -8.28
N ARG A 124 10.54 -28.97 -7.05
CA ARG A 124 10.95 -29.87 -5.96
C ARG A 124 12.42 -29.76 -5.56
N ILE A 125 13.08 -28.65 -5.89
CA ILE A 125 14.50 -28.41 -5.55
C ILE A 125 14.66 -28.16 -4.04
N SER A 126 13.69 -27.45 -3.44
CA SER A 126 13.78 -26.99 -2.04
C SER A 126 12.55 -27.35 -1.19
N GLY A 127 11.72 -28.27 -1.67
CA GLY A 127 10.55 -28.78 -0.94
C GLY A 127 9.29 -27.92 -1.02
N GLN A 128 8.21 -28.45 -0.43
CA GLN A 128 6.87 -27.86 -0.47
C GLN A 128 6.73 -26.58 0.36
N PHE A 129 7.55 -26.42 1.40
CA PHE A 129 7.59 -25.21 2.22
C PHE A 129 7.94 -23.97 1.38
N LEU A 130 8.97 -24.04 0.55
CA LEU A 130 9.40 -22.89 -0.26
C LEU A 130 8.33 -22.49 -1.29
N LEU A 131 7.63 -23.48 -1.85
CA LEU A 131 6.48 -23.24 -2.75
C LEU A 131 5.39 -22.44 -2.02
N GLY A 132 5.00 -22.89 -0.84
CA GLY A 132 3.99 -22.21 -0.02
C GLY A 132 4.39 -20.78 0.33
N ALA A 133 5.61 -20.58 0.84
CA ALA A 133 6.15 -19.26 1.17
C ALA A 133 6.10 -18.32 -0.05
N GLY A 134 6.55 -18.81 -1.21
CA GLY A 134 6.56 -18.07 -2.48
C GLY A 134 5.17 -17.65 -2.93
N LEU A 135 4.18 -18.55 -2.86
CA LEU A 135 2.79 -18.24 -3.22
C LEU A 135 2.20 -17.14 -2.30
N GLY A 136 2.39 -17.25 -0.98
CA GLY A 136 1.92 -16.23 -0.04
C GLY A 136 2.60 -14.87 -0.27
N LEU A 137 3.90 -14.86 -0.56
CA LEU A 137 4.64 -13.65 -0.94
C LEU A 137 4.06 -13.02 -2.22
N CYS A 138 3.83 -13.83 -3.28
CA CYS A 138 3.28 -13.34 -4.55
C CYS A 138 1.93 -12.66 -4.38
N VAL A 139 0.99 -13.33 -3.68
CA VAL A 139 -0.36 -12.79 -3.48
C VAL A 139 -0.32 -11.47 -2.71
N GLN A 140 0.43 -11.42 -1.59
CA GLN A 140 0.47 -10.21 -0.77
C GLN A 140 1.28 -9.07 -1.41
N ALA A 141 2.35 -9.39 -2.14
CA ALA A 141 3.12 -8.40 -2.90
C ALA A 141 2.29 -7.82 -4.05
N ALA A 142 1.50 -8.64 -4.75
CA ALA A 142 0.61 -8.18 -5.81
C ALA A 142 -0.42 -7.16 -5.28
N VAL A 143 -1.09 -7.47 -4.15
CA VAL A 143 -2.04 -6.53 -3.52
C VAL A 143 -1.38 -5.21 -3.16
N LEU A 144 -0.20 -5.25 -2.53
CA LEU A 144 0.57 -4.06 -2.18
C LEU A 144 0.91 -3.22 -3.41
N LEU A 145 1.42 -3.87 -4.46
CA LEU A 145 1.83 -3.22 -5.70
C LEU A 145 0.63 -2.54 -6.39
N THR A 146 -0.53 -3.20 -6.45
CA THR A 146 -1.76 -2.60 -7.00
C THR A 146 -2.16 -1.33 -6.22
N VAL A 147 -2.08 -1.38 -4.89
CA VAL A 147 -2.40 -0.22 -4.04
C VAL A 147 -1.37 0.91 -4.22
N THR A 148 -0.10 0.58 -4.38
CA THR A 148 0.96 1.56 -4.63
C THR A 148 0.75 2.25 -5.98
N LEU A 149 0.52 1.49 -7.05
CA LEU A 149 0.30 2.03 -8.40
C LEU A 149 -0.95 2.91 -8.48
N THR A 150 -2.06 2.47 -7.88
CA THR A 150 -3.30 3.27 -7.84
C THR A 150 -3.13 4.55 -7.02
N SER A 151 -2.35 4.50 -5.93
CA SER A 151 -2.01 5.69 -5.16
C SER A 151 -1.15 6.67 -5.95
N GLN A 152 -0.14 6.19 -6.69
CA GLN A 152 0.73 7.03 -7.52
C GLN A 152 -0.05 7.72 -8.63
N TRP A 153 -0.92 6.98 -9.31
CA TRP A 153 -1.79 7.53 -10.35
C TRP A 153 -2.73 8.62 -9.82
N ARG A 154 -3.30 8.42 -8.63
CA ARG A 154 -4.11 9.45 -7.96
C ARG A 154 -3.28 10.67 -7.58
N ASP A 155 -2.09 10.46 -7.01
CA ASP A 155 -1.20 11.55 -6.58
C ASP A 155 -0.77 12.41 -7.78
N SER A 156 -0.49 11.81 -8.95
CA SER A 156 -0.12 12.54 -10.17
C SER A 156 -1.28 13.35 -10.77
N ILE A 157 -2.51 12.80 -10.77
CA ILE A 157 -3.70 13.56 -11.19
C ILE A 157 -3.87 14.79 -10.30
N PHE A 158 -3.82 14.60 -8.99
CA PHE A 158 -4.04 15.70 -8.04
C PHE A 158 -2.94 16.77 -8.13
N ARG A 159 -1.68 16.36 -8.31
CA ARG A 159 -0.57 17.30 -8.56
C ARG A 159 -0.82 18.17 -9.79
N ASN A 160 -1.19 17.56 -10.91
CA ASN A 160 -1.46 18.29 -12.15
C ASN A 160 -2.62 19.28 -12.00
N GLU A 161 -3.63 18.96 -11.18
CA GLU A 161 -4.72 19.88 -10.86
C GLU A 161 -4.24 21.10 -10.07
N ILE A 162 -3.39 20.90 -9.05
CA ILE A 162 -2.80 22.00 -8.28
C ILE A 162 -1.94 22.89 -9.17
N GLU A 163 -1.10 22.30 -10.03
CA GLU A 163 -0.22 23.06 -10.93
C GLU A 163 -1.03 23.88 -11.95
N ARG A 164 -2.16 23.37 -12.44
CA ARG A 164 -3.07 24.13 -13.32
C ARG A 164 -3.74 25.30 -12.62
N GLU A 165 -4.19 25.11 -11.38
CA GLU A 165 -4.88 26.18 -10.62
C GLU A 165 -3.91 27.25 -10.09
N LYS A 166 -2.61 26.94 -9.98
CA LYS A 166 -1.59 27.91 -9.54
C LYS A 166 -1.37 29.05 -10.56
N GLY A 167 -1.68 28.84 -11.84
CA GLY A 167 -1.35 29.77 -12.93
C GLY A 167 0.17 29.88 -13.17
N PRO A 168 0.61 30.47 -14.31
CA PRO A 168 2.02 30.73 -14.58
C PRO A 168 2.65 31.71 -13.57
#